data_AF-A0A260AAQ8-F1
#
_entry.id   AF-A0A260AAQ8-F1
#
_cell.length_a   1.000
_cell.length_b   1.000
_cell.length_c   1.000
_cell.angle_alpha   90.00
_cell.angle_beta   90.00
_cell.angle_gamma   90.00
#
_symmetry.space_group_name_H-M   'P 1'
#
loop_
_entity.id
_entity.type
_entity.pdbx_description
1 polymer ?
#
loop_
_entity_poly.entity_id
_entity_poly.type
_entity_poly.pdbx_seq_one_letter_code
_entity_poly.pdbx_strand_id
1 'polypeptide(L)'
;MDPITLAIEADISAATRAVVTAAAIEAGRVADDIIGTGPLPGTPEWAAEQSTDLPARRSLAWHLLSLRVQLAAGLDGLEPVVVLRVQGATWATIGTAVGMSRQSAHERWGARSAAVLDPVGDGLPEIVPNDNPA
;
A
#
# COMPACT_ATOMS: atom_id res chain seq x y z
N MET A 1 -11.28 38.53 10.63
CA MET A 1 -11.56 37.16 11.08
C MET A 1 -10.49 36.80 12.09
N ASP A 2 -10.88 36.24 13.24
CA ASP A 2 -9.94 35.76 14.24
C ASP A 2 -9.13 34.56 13.69
N PRO A 3 -7.80 34.47 13.92
CA PRO A 3 -6.98 33.38 13.39
C PRO A 3 -7.42 31.97 13.81
N ILE A 4 -8.02 31.81 15.00
CA ILE A 4 -8.51 30.50 15.45
C ILE A 4 -9.76 30.11 14.66
N THR A 5 -10.70 31.04 14.47
CA THR A 5 -11.88 30.80 13.60
C THR A 5 -11.46 30.44 12.18
N LEU A 6 -10.50 31.18 11.60
CA LEU A 6 -9.97 30.87 10.26
C LEU A 6 -9.40 29.44 10.18
N ALA A 7 -8.65 29.00 11.19
CA ALA A 7 -8.05 27.66 11.21
C ALA A 7 -9.10 26.53 11.31
N ILE A 8 -10.21 26.77 12.02
CA ILE A 8 -11.29 25.79 12.18
C ILE A 8 -12.14 25.67 10.90
N GLU A 9 -12.35 26.79 10.21
CA GLU A 9 -13.27 26.85 9.06
C GLU A 9 -12.58 26.61 7.70
N ALA A 10 -11.25 26.64 7.65
CA ALA A 10 -10.52 26.45 6.40
C ALA A 10 -10.82 25.07 5.78
N ASP A 11 -11.12 25.05 4.47
CA ASP A 11 -11.15 23.80 3.71
C ASP A 11 -9.73 23.25 3.56
N ILE A 12 -9.45 22.18 4.30
CA ILE A 12 -8.14 21.52 4.32
C ILE A 12 -8.04 20.37 3.30
N SER A 13 -9.05 20.11 2.47
CA SER A 13 -9.12 18.91 1.62
C SER A 13 -7.91 18.73 0.70
N ALA A 14 -7.46 19.82 0.07
CA ALA A 14 -6.28 19.79 -0.81
C ALA A 14 -4.99 19.57 -0.02
N ALA A 15 -4.85 20.23 1.14
CA ALA A 15 -3.69 20.09 2.00
C ALA A 15 -3.58 18.66 2.56
N THR A 16 -4.70 18.06 2.98
CA THR A 16 -4.76 16.67 3.43
C THR A 16 -4.25 15.70 2.36
N ARG A 17 -4.71 15.84 1.11
CA ARG A 17 -4.21 15.01 -0.01
C ARG A 17 -2.71 15.21 -0.24
N ALA A 18 -2.22 16.44 -0.16
CA ALA A 18 -0.80 16.73 -0.32
C ALA A 18 0.05 16.08 0.78
N VAL A 19 -0.41 16.11 2.04
CA VAL A 19 0.27 15.45 3.17
C VAL A 19 0.30 13.93 2.98
N VAL A 20 -0.81 13.31 2.60
CA VAL A 20 -0.86 11.86 2.33
C VAL A 20 0.09 11.49 1.18
N THR A 21 0.08 12.27 0.09
CA THR A 21 0.96 12.06 -1.06
C THR A 21 2.44 12.17 -0.66
N ALA A 22 2.80 13.19 0.12
CA ALA A 22 4.17 13.37 0.60
C ALA A 22 4.62 12.18 1.49
N ALA A 23 3.75 11.69 2.36
CA ALA A 23 4.05 10.53 3.18
C ALA A 23 4.21 9.24 2.34
N ALA A 24 3.41 9.06 1.29
CA ALA A 24 3.55 7.94 0.37
C ALA A 24 4.89 7.99 -0.40
N ILE A 25 5.29 9.18 -0.88
CA ILE A 25 6.59 9.40 -1.53
C ILE A 25 7.74 9.08 -0.58
N GLU A 26 7.67 9.57 0.67
CA GLU A 26 8.74 9.31 1.65
C GLU A 26 8.81 7.84 2.05
N ALA A 27 7.67 7.17 2.23
CA ALA A 27 7.64 5.73 2.46
C ALA A 27 8.27 4.95 1.29
N GLY A 28 8.01 5.39 0.06
CA GLY A 28 8.62 4.83 -1.14
C GLY A 28 10.13 5.04 -1.20
N ARG A 29 10.61 6.24 -0.87
CA ARG A 29 12.04 6.54 -0.76
C ARG A 29 12.74 5.63 0.27
N VAL A 30 12.12 5.42 1.44
CA VAL A 30 12.62 4.49 2.45
C VAL A 30 12.63 3.04 1.93
N ALA A 31 11.64 2.66 1.13
CA ALA A 31 11.59 1.33 0.53
C ALA A 31 12.65 1.14 -0.56
N ASP A 32 12.94 2.16 -1.36
CA ASP A 32 14.06 2.16 -2.31
C ASP A 32 15.40 1.95 -1.61
N ASP A 33 15.63 2.64 -0.49
CA ASP A 33 16.88 2.54 0.28
C ASP A 33 17.10 1.13 0.86
N ILE A 34 16.03 0.43 1.26
CA ILE A 34 16.12 -0.86 1.98
C ILE A 34 15.99 -2.06 1.04
N ILE A 35 15.05 -2.03 0.10
CA ILE A 35 14.76 -3.13 -0.82
C ILE A 35 15.58 -3.02 -2.11
N GLY A 36 15.96 -1.79 -2.48
CA GLY A 36 16.59 -1.48 -3.76
C GLY A 36 15.57 -1.35 -4.89
N THR A 37 15.95 -0.60 -5.92
CA THR A 37 15.13 -0.36 -7.12
C THR A 37 15.30 -1.42 -8.20
N GLY A 38 16.24 -2.35 -8.01
CA GLY A 38 16.66 -3.32 -9.02
C GLY A 38 17.67 -2.74 -10.03
N PRO A 39 18.09 -3.53 -11.02
CA PRO A 39 19.00 -3.08 -12.06
C PRO A 39 18.35 -2.06 -12.99
N LEU A 40 19.18 -1.20 -13.60
CA LEU A 40 18.72 -0.18 -14.55
C LEU A 40 18.10 -0.84 -15.79
N PRO A 41 16.93 -0.38 -16.27
CA PRO A 41 16.32 -0.92 -17.48
C PRO A 41 17.26 -0.91 -18.69
N GLY A 42 17.30 -2.02 -19.41
CA GLY A 42 18.13 -2.20 -20.62
C GLY A 42 19.56 -2.68 -20.37
N THR A 43 20.00 -2.87 -19.12
CA THR A 43 21.30 -3.50 -18.85
C THR A 43 21.22 -5.04 -18.93
N PRO A 44 22.36 -5.74 -19.08
CA PRO A 44 22.39 -7.21 -19.03
C PRO A 44 21.82 -7.80 -17.74
N GLU A 45 22.07 -7.16 -16.59
CA GLU A 45 21.56 -7.58 -15.29
C GLU A 45 20.03 -7.45 -15.24
N TRP A 46 19.48 -6.37 -15.78
CA TRP A 46 18.03 -6.20 -15.91
C TRP A 46 17.43 -7.27 -16.80
N ALA A 47 17.99 -7.51 -17.99
CA ALA A 47 17.50 -8.54 -18.90
C ALA A 47 17.52 -9.94 -18.27
N ALA A 48 18.56 -10.25 -17.48
CA ALA A 48 18.65 -11.50 -16.75
C ALA A 48 17.52 -11.63 -15.71
N GLU A 49 17.27 -10.58 -14.91
CA GLU A 49 16.20 -10.59 -13.90
C GLU A 49 14.79 -10.70 -14.49
N GLN A 50 14.54 -10.13 -15.67
CA GLN A 50 13.20 -10.16 -16.30
C GLN A 50 12.69 -11.57 -16.63
N SER A 51 13.58 -12.56 -16.69
CA SER A 51 13.24 -13.98 -16.88
C SER A 51 12.86 -14.71 -15.59
N THR A 52 12.84 -14.01 -14.45
CA THR A 52 12.62 -14.56 -13.11
C THR A 52 11.41 -13.93 -12.41
N ASP A 53 11.03 -14.46 -11.25
CA ASP A 53 10.01 -13.88 -10.37
C ASP A 53 10.54 -12.71 -9.50
N LEU A 54 11.84 -12.45 -9.54
CA LEU A 54 12.50 -11.48 -8.66
C LEU A 54 11.94 -10.05 -8.79
N PRO A 55 11.64 -9.50 -9.98
CA PRO A 55 11.05 -8.17 -10.09
C PRO A 55 9.68 -8.07 -9.39
N ALA A 56 8.83 -9.09 -9.54
CA ALA A 56 7.52 -9.13 -8.89
C ALA A 56 7.65 -9.23 -7.37
N ARG A 57 8.57 -10.08 -6.88
CA ARG A 57 8.84 -10.21 -5.44
C ARG A 57 9.42 -8.95 -4.82
N ARG A 58 10.29 -8.25 -5.56
CA ARG A 58 10.83 -6.94 -5.15
C ARG A 58 9.73 -5.90 -5.03
N SER A 59 8.85 -5.81 -6.04
CA SER A 59 7.68 -4.92 -5.99
C SER A 59 6.79 -5.22 -4.78
N LEU A 60 6.48 -6.49 -4.52
CA LEU A 60 5.66 -6.89 -3.37
C LEU A 60 6.34 -6.49 -2.04
N ALA A 61 7.64 -6.76 -1.89
CA ALA A 61 8.42 -6.39 -0.72
C ALA A 61 8.45 -4.87 -0.49
N TRP A 62 8.61 -4.10 -1.57
CA TRP A 62 8.60 -2.63 -1.54
C TRP A 62 7.26 -2.09 -1.00
N HIS A 63 6.12 -2.63 -1.47
CA HIS A 63 4.81 -2.19 -1.00
C HIS A 63 4.52 -2.63 0.45
N LEU A 64 4.98 -3.82 0.86
CA LEU A 64 4.88 -4.27 2.25
C LEU A 64 5.68 -3.37 3.18
N LEU A 65 6.89 -2.97 2.80
CA LEU A 65 7.69 -2.04 3.58
C LEU A 65 7.07 -0.64 3.62
N SER A 66 6.55 -0.15 2.50
CA SER A 66 5.85 1.13 2.45
C SER A 66 4.64 1.15 3.39
N LEU A 67 3.83 0.08 3.41
CA LEU A 67 2.73 -0.08 4.36
C LEU A 67 3.22 -0.01 5.82
N ARG A 68 4.32 -0.69 6.14
CA ARG A 68 4.91 -0.69 7.50
C ARG A 68 5.32 0.71 7.94
N VAL A 69 5.99 1.46 7.07
CA VAL A 69 6.43 2.83 7.35
C VAL A 69 5.23 3.75 7.57
N GLN A 70 4.24 3.70 6.67
CA GLN A 70 3.04 4.53 6.77
C GLN A 70 2.24 4.26 8.06
N LEU A 71 2.06 2.99 8.44
CA LEU A 71 1.37 2.65 9.69
C LEU A 71 2.14 3.07 10.93
N ALA A 72 3.47 2.91 10.92
CA ALA A 72 4.32 3.39 12.02
C ALA A 72 4.26 4.93 12.17
N ALA A 73 4.01 5.65 11.07
CA ALA A 73 3.78 7.10 11.05
C ALA A 73 2.34 7.51 11.43
N GLY A 74 1.46 6.55 11.76
CA GLY A 74 0.08 6.81 12.19
C GLY A 74 -0.93 6.97 11.04
N LEU A 75 -0.56 6.65 9.81
CA LEU A 75 -1.49 6.62 8.67
C LEU A 75 -2.28 5.31 8.64
N ASP A 76 -3.44 5.32 7.98
CA ASP A 76 -4.29 4.12 7.93
C ASP A 76 -3.76 3.02 7.01
N GLY A 77 -3.01 3.35 5.95
CA GLY A 77 -2.41 2.37 5.04
C GLY A 77 -3.37 1.72 4.04
N LEU A 78 -4.58 2.25 3.84
CA LEU A 78 -5.55 1.67 2.89
C LEU A 78 -5.01 1.63 1.44
N GLU A 79 -4.38 2.72 0.97
CA GLU A 79 -3.83 2.79 -0.39
C GLU A 79 -2.80 1.69 -0.67
N PRO A 80 -1.72 1.51 0.13
CA PRO A 80 -0.80 0.41 -0.09
C PRO A 80 -1.45 -0.96 0.10
N VAL A 81 -2.46 -1.11 0.97
CA VAL A 81 -3.22 -2.37 1.07
C VAL A 81 -3.94 -2.69 -0.24
N VAL A 82 -4.63 -1.74 -0.86
CA VAL A 82 -5.30 -1.95 -2.15
C VAL A 82 -4.30 -2.42 -3.20
N VAL A 83 -3.13 -1.77 -3.29
CA VAL A 83 -2.06 -2.15 -4.22
C VAL A 83 -1.52 -3.56 -3.91
N LEU A 84 -1.30 -3.88 -2.64
CA LEU A 84 -0.86 -5.21 -2.21
C LEU A 84 -1.88 -6.29 -2.60
N ARG A 85 -3.17 -6.03 -2.44
CA ARG A 85 -4.23 -6.97 -2.80
C ARG A 85 -4.24 -7.27 -4.30
N VAL A 86 -4.06 -6.26 -5.16
CA VAL A 86 -3.96 -6.47 -6.62
C VAL A 86 -2.62 -7.05 -7.08
N GLN A 87 -1.63 -7.13 -6.18
CA GLN A 87 -0.38 -7.86 -6.40
C GLN A 87 -0.43 -9.29 -5.84
N GLY A 88 -1.60 -9.77 -5.39
CA GLY A 88 -1.76 -11.13 -4.89
C GLY A 88 -1.40 -11.30 -3.40
N ALA A 89 -1.22 -10.23 -2.64
CA ALA A 89 -0.92 -10.34 -1.21
C ALA A 89 -2.15 -10.82 -0.41
N THR A 90 -1.95 -11.84 0.41
CA THR A 90 -2.98 -12.34 1.35
C THR A 90 -3.14 -11.40 2.55
N TRP A 91 -4.29 -11.41 3.21
CA TRP A 91 -4.51 -10.78 4.52
C TRP A 91 -3.54 -11.29 5.57
N ALA A 92 -3.11 -12.56 5.48
CA ALA A 92 -2.08 -13.11 6.35
C ALA A 92 -0.74 -12.41 6.14
N THR A 93 -0.30 -12.26 4.88
CA THR A 93 0.95 -11.56 4.52
C THR A 93 0.90 -10.10 4.97
N ILE A 94 -0.21 -9.40 4.67
CA ILE A 94 -0.42 -8.00 5.04
C ILE A 94 -0.40 -7.85 6.57
N GLY A 95 -1.16 -8.68 7.29
CA GLY A 95 -1.19 -8.68 8.75
C GLY A 95 0.18 -8.91 9.36
N THR A 96 0.90 -9.95 8.93
CA THR A 96 2.24 -10.25 9.43
C THR A 96 3.21 -9.09 9.22
N ALA A 97 3.16 -8.41 8.07
CA ALA A 97 4.06 -7.27 7.80
C ALA A 97 3.90 -6.16 8.85
N VAL A 98 2.70 -5.96 9.39
CA VAL A 98 2.36 -4.84 10.28
C VAL A 98 2.11 -5.28 11.72
N GLY A 99 2.45 -6.53 12.07
CA GLY A 99 2.27 -7.06 13.42
C GLY A 99 0.81 -7.33 13.82
N MET A 100 -0.06 -7.58 12.85
CA MET A 100 -1.48 -7.93 13.04
C MET A 100 -1.77 -9.37 12.65
N SER A 101 -2.85 -9.92 13.19
CA SER A 101 -3.40 -11.19 12.70
C SER A 101 -4.05 -11.00 11.32
N ARG A 102 -4.23 -12.10 10.58
CA ARG A 102 -5.03 -12.13 9.33
C ARG A 102 -6.43 -11.54 9.56
N GLN A 103 -7.10 -11.96 10.64
CA GLN A 103 -8.45 -11.49 11.01
C GLN A 103 -8.45 -9.97 11.17
N SER A 104 -7.54 -9.44 11.99
CA SER A 104 -7.47 -8.01 12.30
C SER A 104 -7.17 -7.17 11.07
N ALA A 105 -6.32 -7.66 10.16
CA ALA A 105 -6.05 -6.99 8.88
C ALA A 105 -7.32 -6.94 8.00
N HIS A 106 -8.03 -8.07 7.87
CA HIS A 106 -9.28 -8.14 7.12
C HIS A 106 -10.38 -7.27 7.76
N GLU A 107 -10.56 -7.29 9.07
CA GLU A 107 -11.54 -6.44 9.76
C GLU A 107 -11.23 -4.95 9.55
N ARG A 108 -9.94 -4.58 9.60
CA ARG A 108 -9.52 -3.20 9.40
C ARG A 108 -9.78 -2.74 7.98
N TRP A 109 -9.33 -3.49 6.96
CA TRP A 109 -9.29 -2.98 5.58
C TRP A 109 -10.19 -3.72 4.59
N GLY A 110 -10.70 -4.91 4.92
CA GLY A 110 -11.41 -5.80 3.98
C GLY A 110 -12.52 -5.10 3.21
N ALA A 111 -13.55 -4.63 3.91
CA ALA A 111 -14.67 -3.92 3.28
C ALA A 111 -14.24 -2.65 2.54
N ARG A 112 -13.28 -1.90 3.09
CA ARG A 112 -12.80 -0.64 2.49
C ARG A 112 -11.99 -0.87 1.21
N SER A 113 -11.18 -1.93 1.19
CA SER A 113 -10.42 -2.34 0.01
C SER A 113 -11.34 -2.91 -1.07
N ALA A 114 -12.36 -3.70 -0.69
CA ALA A 114 -13.35 -4.21 -1.62
C ALA A 114 -14.14 -3.08 -2.28
N ALA A 115 -14.53 -2.05 -1.53
CA ALA A 115 -15.22 -0.88 -2.11
C ALA A 115 -14.38 -0.12 -3.17
N VAL A 116 -13.05 -0.24 -3.12
CA VAL A 116 -12.15 0.33 -4.14
C VAL A 116 -11.95 -0.62 -5.32
N LEU A 117 -11.81 -1.92 -5.05
CA LEU A 117 -11.45 -2.93 -6.04
C LEU A 117 -12.64 -3.51 -6.82
N ASP A 118 -13.82 -3.48 -6.20
CA ASP A 118 -15.09 -3.95 -6.74
C ASP A 118 -16.16 -2.87 -6.49
N PRO A 119 -16.09 -1.73 -7.19
CA PRO A 119 -17.00 -0.61 -6.96
C PRO A 119 -18.43 -0.87 -7.43
N VAL A 120 -18.64 -1.88 -8.30
CA VAL A 120 -19.94 -2.21 -8.91
C VAL A 120 -20.57 -3.50 -8.36
N GLY A 121 -19.83 -4.30 -7.60
CA GLY A 121 -20.30 -5.54 -6.98
C GLY A 121 -20.29 -6.75 -7.92
N ASP A 122 -19.43 -6.77 -8.94
CA ASP A 122 -19.29 -7.91 -9.87
C ASP A 122 -18.22 -8.93 -9.44
N GLY A 123 -17.54 -8.65 -8.32
CA GLY A 123 -16.55 -9.52 -7.71
C GLY A 123 -15.14 -8.92 -7.76
N LEU A 124 -14.28 -9.39 -6.85
CA LEU A 124 -12.88 -8.97 -6.85
C LEU A 124 -12.14 -9.51 -8.09
N PRO A 125 -11.13 -8.78 -8.60
CA PRO A 125 -10.26 -9.29 -9.67
C PRO A 125 -9.64 -10.65 -9.30
N GLU A 126 -9.46 -11.55 -10.29
CA GLU A 126 -8.94 -12.91 -10.06
C GLU A 126 -7.57 -12.93 -9.36
N ILE A 127 -6.75 -11.90 -9.58
CA ILE A 127 -5.44 -11.74 -8.92
C ILE A 127 -5.55 -11.53 -7.41
N VAL A 128 -6.70 -11.08 -6.91
CA VAL A 128 -6.93 -10.84 -5.49
C VAL A 128 -7.24 -12.17 -4.79
N PRO A 129 -6.42 -12.60 -3.79
CA PRO A 129 -6.62 -13.90 -3.16
C PRO A 129 -7.96 -13.97 -2.41
N ASN A 130 -8.70 -15.07 -2.58
CA ASN A 130 -9.88 -15.35 -1.76
C ASN A 130 -9.46 -15.96 -0.42
N ASP A 131 -9.00 -15.12 0.51
CA ASP A 131 -8.46 -15.55 1.80
C ASP A 131 -9.13 -14.87 3.01
N ASN A 132 -10.38 -14.43 2.81
CA ASN A 132 -11.21 -13.88 3.88
C ASN A 132 -11.30 -14.90 5.03
N PRO A 133 -11.25 -14.45 6.29
CA PRO A 133 -11.46 -15.33 7.42
C PRO A 133 -12.89 -15.87 7.47
N ALA A 134 -13.02 -17.06 8.06
CA ALA A 134 -14.30 -17.74 8.24
C ALA A 134 -15.13 -17.13 9.37
#